data_AF-A0A9D6CU15-F1
#
_entry.id   AF-A0A9D6CU15-F1
#
_cell.length_a   1.000
_cell.length_b   1.000
_cell.length_c   1.000
_cell.angle_alpha   90.00
_cell.angle_beta   90.00
_cell.angle_gamma   90.00
#
_symmetry.space_group_name_H-M   'P 1'
#
loop_
_entity.id
_entity.type
_entity.pdbx_description
1 polymer ?
#
loop_
_entity_poly.entity_id
_entity_poly.type
_entity_poly.pdbx_seq_one_letter_code
_entity_poly.pdbx_strand_id
1 'polypeptide(L)'
;MEVAKRFKSEIGLRLRRVRYGSPKAKVFCIGFQKTGTTSLGYALSLLGYRVAGMFDVMTFNSKDETLAKAIQLGRRYDAFQDNPWPILYRELDQAFPSAKFILTVRDTEG
;
A
#
# COMPACT_ATOMS: atom_id res chain seq x y z
N MET A 1 7.45 8.32 27.26
CA MET A 1 7.95 7.62 26.05
C MET A 1 6.93 7.61 24.90
N GLU A 2 5.66 7.30 25.15
CA GLU A 2 4.56 7.27 24.14
C GLU A 2 4.35 8.62 23.40
N VAL A 3 4.32 9.72 24.15
CA VAL A 3 4.02 11.07 23.64
C VAL A 3 5.04 11.53 22.60
N ALA A 4 6.33 11.28 22.85
CA ALA A 4 7.41 11.62 21.92
C ALA A 4 7.33 10.81 20.61
N LYS A 5 6.88 9.55 20.68
CA LYS A 5 6.69 8.67 19.50
C LYS A 5 5.52 9.17 18.63
N ARG A 6 4.42 9.58 19.27
CA ARG A 6 3.26 10.18 18.61
C ARG A 6 3.61 11.51 17.95
N PHE A 7 4.31 12.40 18.65
CA PHE A 7 4.75 13.70 18.13
C PHE A 7 5.67 13.57 16.91
N LYS A 8 6.66 12.66 16.96
CA LYS A 8 7.52 12.34 15.80
C LYS A 8 6.71 11.83 14.60
N SER A 9 5.70 11.00 14.84
CA SER A 9 4.84 10.48 13.77
C SER A 9 3.99 11.58 13.10
N GLU A 10 3.49 12.53 13.90
CA GLU A 10 2.66 13.63 13.42
C GLU A 10 3.45 14.67 12.63
N ILE A 11 4.65 15.03 13.11
CA ILE A 11 5.60 15.85 12.36
C ILE A 11 5.97 15.16 11.04
N GLY A 12 6.30 13.87 11.08
CA GLY A 12 6.63 13.10 9.88
C GLY A 12 5.48 13.09 8.85
N LEU A 13 4.23 13.00 9.32
CA LEU A 13 3.05 13.09 8.46
C LEU A 13 2.87 14.50 7.87
N ARG A 14 3.07 15.56 8.66
CA ARG A 14 3.01 16.95 8.18
C ARG A 14 4.09 17.25 7.14
N LEU A 15 5.34 16.85 7.39
CA LEU A 15 6.44 17.03 6.43
C LEU A 15 6.18 16.26 5.13
N ARG A 16 5.60 15.06 5.22
CA ARG A 16 5.16 14.32 4.02
C ARG A 16 4.06 15.05 3.24
N ARG A 17 3.15 15.77 3.88
CA ARG A 17 2.14 16.58 3.17
C ARG A 17 2.77 17.73 2.40
N VAL A 18 3.84 18.34 2.92
CA VAL A 18 4.59 19.37 2.19
C VAL A 18 5.25 18.78 0.94
N ARG A 19 5.83 17.58 1.04
CA ARG A 19 6.53 16.93 -0.08
C ARG A 19 5.61 16.25 -1.11
N TYR A 20 4.50 15.65 -0.67
CA TYR A 20 3.67 14.76 -1.50
C TYR A 20 2.22 15.24 -1.66
N GLY A 21 1.87 16.41 -1.12
CA GLY A 21 0.52 16.96 -1.20
C GLY A 21 -0.50 16.31 -0.25
N SER A 22 -1.78 16.59 -0.48
CA SER A 22 -2.88 16.01 0.28
C SER A 22 -2.98 14.50 0.04
N PRO A 23 -3.31 13.68 1.07
CA PRO A 23 -3.57 12.26 0.89
C PRO A 23 -4.57 11.99 -0.25
N LYS A 24 -4.30 10.95 -1.05
CA LYS A 24 -5.20 10.49 -2.11
C LYS A 24 -6.08 9.34 -1.60
N ALA A 25 -7.10 8.97 -2.39
CA ALA A 25 -7.87 7.75 -2.15
C ALA A 25 -6.94 6.52 -2.15
N LYS A 26 -7.30 5.44 -1.43
CA LYS A 26 -6.48 4.24 -1.43
C LYS A 26 -6.69 3.43 -2.69
N VAL A 27 -5.61 2.97 -3.32
CA VAL A 27 -5.64 2.14 -4.53
C VAL A 27 -4.72 0.94 -4.34
N PHE A 28 -5.29 -0.25 -4.27
CA PHE A 28 -4.54 -1.50 -4.17
C PHE A 28 -4.51 -2.19 -5.54
N CYS A 29 -3.32 -2.36 -6.11
CA CYS A 29 -3.13 -3.29 -7.21
C CYS A 29 -3.09 -4.71 -6.63
N ILE A 30 -4.02 -5.53 -7.11
CA ILE A 30 -4.21 -6.93 -6.68
C ILE A 30 -3.90 -7.92 -7.82
N GLY A 31 -3.23 -7.46 -8.88
CA GLY A 31 -2.67 -8.35 -9.90
C GLY A 31 -1.48 -9.13 -9.35
N PHE A 32 -1.32 -10.36 -9.83
CA PHE A 32 -0.19 -11.21 -9.44
C PHE A 32 1.12 -10.76 -10.13
N GLN A 33 2.26 -11.30 -9.68
CA GLN A 33 3.55 -11.00 -10.28
C GLN A 33 3.54 -11.16 -11.81
N LYS A 34 4.27 -10.29 -12.51
CA LYS A 34 4.39 -10.26 -13.98
C LYS A 34 3.12 -9.88 -14.76
N THR A 35 2.11 -9.30 -14.10
CA THR A 35 0.89 -8.77 -14.75
C THR A 35 0.90 -7.25 -14.97
N GLY A 36 2.07 -6.60 -14.89
CA GLY A 36 2.18 -5.14 -15.07
C GLY A 36 2.02 -4.31 -13.78
N THR A 37 2.14 -4.94 -12.61
CA THR A 37 2.07 -4.29 -11.29
C THR A 37 3.01 -3.08 -11.18
N THR A 38 4.28 -3.25 -11.55
CA THR A 38 5.31 -2.19 -11.54
C THR A 38 4.93 -0.98 -12.40
N SER A 39 4.43 -1.22 -13.62
CA SER A 39 4.00 -0.16 -14.54
C SER A 39 2.82 0.62 -13.98
N LEU A 40 1.86 -0.07 -13.37
CA LEU A 40 0.72 0.57 -12.71
C LEU A 40 1.16 1.43 -11.52
N GLY A 41 2.07 0.94 -10.66
CA GLY A 41 2.59 1.76 -9.57
C GLY A 41 3.37 2.97 -10.06
N TYR A 42 4.16 2.84 -11.14
CA TYR A 42 4.80 3.99 -11.76
C TYR A 42 3.79 5.03 -12.24
N ALA A 43 2.74 4.61 -12.95
CA ALA A 43 1.66 5.51 -13.39
C ALA A 43 0.96 6.21 -12.21
N LEU A 44 0.65 5.47 -11.13
CA LEU A 44 0.07 6.05 -9.92
C LEU A 44 1.01 7.07 -9.25
N SER A 45 2.33 6.83 -9.28
CA SER A 45 3.30 7.79 -8.76
C SER A 45 3.30 9.11 -9.55
N LEU A 46 3.16 9.05 -10.89
CA LEU A 46 3.05 10.24 -11.75
C LEU A 46 1.77 11.03 -11.47
N LEU A 47 0.69 10.36 -11.06
CA LEU A 47 -0.57 10.96 -10.62
C LEU A 47 -0.52 11.51 -9.18
N GLY A 48 0.65 11.49 -8.56
CA GLY A 48 0.88 12.03 -7.22
C GLY A 48 0.46 11.11 -6.08
N TYR A 49 0.27 9.82 -6.32
CA TYR A 49 0.06 8.86 -5.24
C TYR A 49 1.38 8.52 -4.55
N ARG A 50 1.33 8.35 -3.23
CA ARG A 50 2.44 7.75 -2.48
C ARG A 50 2.34 6.23 -2.61
N VAL A 51 3.22 5.64 -3.41
CA VAL A 51 3.18 4.21 -3.74
C VAL A 51 4.04 3.40 -2.74
N ALA A 52 3.46 2.34 -2.19
CA ALA A 52 4.17 1.29 -1.48
C ALA A 52 4.29 0.06 -2.39
N GLY A 53 5.51 -0.48 -2.50
CA GLY A 53 5.78 -1.70 -3.25
C GLY A 53 5.72 -2.96 -2.37
N MET A 54 6.40 -4.00 -2.84
CA MET A 54 6.58 -5.24 -2.09
C MET A 54 7.25 -5.00 -0.75
N PHE A 55 6.84 -5.76 0.26
CA PHE A 55 7.60 -5.91 1.50
C PHE A 55 7.73 -7.39 1.86
N ASP A 56 8.80 -7.72 2.58
CA ASP A 56 9.09 -9.11 2.92
C ASP A 56 8.03 -9.68 3.87
N VAL A 57 7.28 -10.65 3.38
CA VAL A 57 6.29 -11.40 4.15
C VAL A 57 6.92 -12.51 4.99
N MET A 58 8.11 -12.99 4.61
CA MET A 58 8.80 -14.10 5.29
C MET A 58 9.37 -13.66 6.65
N THR A 59 9.50 -12.35 6.86
CA THR A 59 9.83 -11.76 8.15
C THR A 59 8.71 -11.95 9.20
N PHE A 60 7.47 -12.24 8.78
CA PHE A 60 6.33 -12.37 9.69
C PHE A 60 5.96 -13.84 9.93
N ASN A 61 5.66 -14.17 11.19
CA ASN A 61 5.35 -15.55 11.59
C ASN A 61 3.88 -15.93 11.33
N SER A 62 3.04 -14.98 10.94
CA SER A 62 1.62 -15.20 10.70
C SER A 62 1.00 -14.23 9.67
N LYS A 63 -0.16 -14.62 9.14
CA LYS A 63 -0.99 -13.76 8.29
C LYS A 63 -1.42 -12.49 9.04
N ASP A 64 -1.70 -12.57 10.33
CA ASP A 64 -2.15 -11.44 11.15
C ASP A 64 -1.05 -10.40 11.35
N GLU A 65 0.19 -10.83 11.57
CA GLU A 65 1.35 -9.92 11.63
C GLU A 65 1.58 -9.22 10.28
N THR A 66 1.46 -9.97 9.18
CA THR A 66 1.56 -9.43 7.82
C THR A 66 0.44 -8.41 7.56
N LEU A 67 -0.79 -8.70 7.99
CA LEU A 67 -1.93 -7.79 7.88
C LEU A 67 -1.73 -6.53 8.74
N ALA A 68 -1.25 -6.66 9.97
CA ALA A 68 -0.95 -5.53 10.84
C ALA A 68 0.09 -4.60 10.20
N LYS A 69 1.12 -5.18 9.56
CA LYS A 69 2.09 -4.41 8.76
C LYS A 69 1.44 -3.74 7.56
N ALA A 70 0.61 -4.45 6.81
CA ALA A 70 -0.10 -3.92 5.65
C ALA A 70 -1.01 -2.74 6.04
N ILE A 71 -1.75 -2.83 7.14
CA ILE A 71 -2.57 -1.73 7.67
C ILE A 71 -1.70 -0.55 8.11
N GLN A 72 -0.54 -0.79 8.73
CA GLN A 72 0.41 0.25 9.10
C GLN A 72 0.90 1.03 7.86
N LEU A 73 1.22 0.32 6.78
CA LEU A 73 1.59 0.93 5.49
C LEU A 73 0.39 1.62 4.84
N GLY A 74 -0.79 1.01 4.93
CA GLY A 74 -2.08 1.56 4.51
C GLY A 74 -2.35 2.95 5.06
N ARG A 75 -1.92 3.25 6.29
CA ARG A 75 -2.06 4.58 6.92
C ARG A 75 -1.06 5.63 6.39
N ARG A 76 0.02 5.20 5.73
CA ARG A 76 1.15 6.05 5.33
C ARG A 76 1.24 6.31 3.82
N TYR A 77 0.65 5.42 3.03
CA TYR A 77 0.68 5.41 1.57
C TYR A 77 -0.74 5.42 1.01
N ASP A 78 -0.85 5.73 -0.28
CA ASP A 78 -2.11 5.87 -0.99
C ASP A 78 -2.28 4.83 -2.10
N ALA A 79 -1.18 4.30 -2.62
CA ALA A 79 -1.20 3.26 -3.65
C ALA A 79 -0.30 2.10 -3.26
N PHE A 80 -0.67 0.89 -3.69
CA PHE A 80 -0.01 -0.34 -3.26
C PHE A 80 0.14 -1.27 -4.47
N GLN A 81 1.34 -1.82 -4.68
CA GLN A 81 1.63 -2.73 -5.79
C GLN A 81 2.44 -3.94 -5.33
N ASP A 82 2.28 -5.05 -6.05
CA ASP A 82 2.99 -6.31 -5.84
C ASP A 82 2.59 -7.06 -4.55
N ASN A 83 3.26 -8.15 -4.18
CA ASN A 83 2.94 -8.90 -2.96
C ASN A 83 3.27 -8.10 -1.69
N PRO A 84 2.48 -8.20 -0.60
CA PRO A 84 1.37 -9.13 -0.36
C PRO A 84 -0.04 -8.58 -0.62
N TRP A 85 -0.19 -7.42 -1.25
CA TRP A 85 -1.51 -6.77 -1.36
C TRP A 85 -2.59 -7.66 -2.02
N PRO A 86 -2.29 -8.48 -3.07
CA PRO A 86 -3.27 -9.40 -3.65
C PRO A 86 -3.82 -10.44 -2.65
N ILE A 87 -3.02 -10.94 -1.72
CA ILE A 87 -3.43 -12.00 -0.79
C ILE A 87 -4.14 -11.47 0.46
N LEU A 88 -4.09 -10.15 0.69
CA LEU A 88 -4.72 -9.47 1.83
C LEU A 88 -5.92 -8.60 1.43
N TYR A 89 -6.36 -8.67 0.17
CA TYR A 89 -7.29 -7.68 -0.38
C TYR A 89 -8.63 -7.59 0.38
N ARG A 90 -9.14 -8.72 0.90
CA ARG A 90 -10.41 -8.76 1.64
C ARG A 90 -10.32 -8.05 2.98
N GLU A 91 -9.25 -8.33 3.72
CA GLU A 91 -8.98 -7.71 5.01
C GLU A 91 -8.65 -6.23 4.85
N LEU A 92 -7.99 -5.86 3.74
CA LEU A 92 -7.69 -4.47 3.40
C LEU A 92 -8.95 -3.70 2.97
N ASP A 93 -9.91 -4.33 2.30
CA ASP A 93 -11.21 -3.73 1.97
C ASP A 93 -12.00 -3.41 3.23
N GLN A 94 -12.03 -4.34 4.19
CA GLN A 94 -12.62 -4.12 5.51
C GLN A 94 -11.91 -3.01 6.30
N ALA A 95 -10.58 -2.99 6.28
CA ALA A 95 -9.78 -1.99 6.98
C ALA A 95 -9.87 -0.59 6.35
N PHE A 96 -10.20 -0.51 5.06
CA PHE A 96 -10.26 0.73 4.28
C PHE A 96 -11.49 0.77 3.36
N PRO A 97 -12.70 1.03 3.90
CA PRO A 97 -13.96 0.88 3.15
C PRO A 97 -14.16 1.75 1.89
N SER A 98 -13.33 2.78 1.70
CA SER A 98 -13.36 3.64 0.50
C SER A 98 -12.18 3.37 -0.44
N ALA A 99 -11.44 2.29 -0.22
CA ALA A 99 -10.35 1.88 -1.10
C ALA A 99 -10.88 1.39 -2.45
N LYS A 100 -10.04 1.53 -3.47
CA LYS A 100 -10.27 0.97 -4.80
C LYS A 100 -9.27 -0.15 -5.03
N PHE A 101 -9.71 -1.17 -5.77
CA PHE A 101 -8.89 -2.33 -6.09
C PHE A 101 -8.79 -2.46 -7.61
N ILE A 102 -7.57 -2.68 -8.12
CA ILE A 102 -7.28 -2.85 -9.54
C ILE A 102 -6.67 -4.23 -9.73
N LEU A 103 -7.37 -5.11 -10.44
CA LEU A 103 -6.85 -6.40 -10.87
C LEU A 103 -6.21 -6.24 -12.26
N THR A 104 -4.89 -6.39 -12.32
CA THR A 104 -4.18 -6.52 -13.60
C THR A 104 -4.04 -7.99 -13.96
N VAL A 105 -4.29 -8.31 -15.23
CA VAL A 105 -4.22 -9.66 -15.78
C VAL A 105 -3.32 -9.69 -17.00
N ARG A 106 -2.77 -10.86 -17.31
CA ARG A 106 -2.00 -11.16 -18.51
C ARG A 106 -2.40 -12.56 -18.96
N ASP A 107 -2.40 -12.81 -20.26
CA ASP A 107 -2.54 -14.16 -20.79
C ASP A 107 -1.45 -15.08 -20.22
N THR A 108 -1.83 -16.29 -19.85
CA THR A 108 -0.92 -17.30 -19.31
C THR A 108 0.01 -17.88 -20.37
N GLU A 109 -0.35 -17.71 -21.63
CA GLU A 109 0.41 -18.19 -22.80
C GLU A 109 1.17 -17.03 -23.43
N GLY A 110 2.44 -16.89 -23.06
CA GLY A 110 3.38 -15.98 -23.70
C GLY A 110 4.78 -16.12 -23.16
#